data_AF-A0A2V6K2X2-F1
#
_entry.id   AF-A0A2V6K2X2-F1
#
_cell.length_a   1.000
_cell.length_b   1.000
_cell.length_c   1.000
_cell.angle_alpha   90.00
_cell.angle_beta   90.00
_cell.angle_gamma   90.00
#
_symmetry.space_group_name_H-M   'P 1'
#
loop_
_entity.id
_entity.type
_entity.pdbx_description
1 polymer ?
#
loop_
_entity_poly.entity_id
_entity_poly.type
_entity_poly.pdbx_seq_one_letter_code
_entity_poly.pdbx_strand_id
1 'polypeptide(L)'
;TFAGDGGSDADNVNRWRGQIGLAPADEKTVNSQITALKTADTTFATTDIAGAKARTIAAWTRRDGHVWFFKATGPSAAVEKEKPKFVKFIESVRF
;
A
#
# COMPACT_ATOMS: atom_id res chain seq x y z
N THR A 1 -0.08 -0.12 20.06
CA THR A 1 -0.89 -0.23 18.83
C THR A 1 -1.73 1.03 18.71
N PHE A 2 -1.94 1.54 17.49
CA PHE A 2 -2.79 2.72 17.28
C PHE A 2 -4.24 2.27 17.14
N ALA A 3 -5.13 2.71 18.02
CA ALA A 3 -6.57 2.44 17.92
C ALA A 3 -7.21 3.38 16.88
N GLY A 4 -8.07 2.83 16.02
CA GLY A 4 -8.82 3.57 14.98
C GLY A 4 -8.75 2.91 13.60
N ASP A 5 -9.58 3.37 12.66
CA ASP A 5 -9.71 2.82 11.29
C ASP A 5 -8.47 2.99 10.39
N GLY A 6 -7.36 3.47 10.96
CA GLY A 6 -6.11 3.72 10.25
C GLY A 6 -6.14 4.92 9.30
N GLY A 7 -7.18 5.77 9.36
CA GLY A 7 -7.45 6.82 8.38
C GLY A 7 -8.10 6.29 7.10
N SER A 8 -8.58 7.19 6.23
CA SER A 8 -9.10 6.76 4.93
C SER A 8 -7.99 6.18 4.06
N ASP A 9 -8.34 5.31 3.12
CA ASP A 9 -7.36 4.76 2.17
C ASP A 9 -6.72 5.88 1.35
N ALA A 10 -7.50 6.91 0.99
CA ALA A 10 -7.01 8.06 0.25
C ALA A 10 -5.97 8.88 1.04
N ASP A 11 -6.24 9.15 2.32
CA ASP A 11 -5.30 9.86 3.21
C ASP A 11 -4.00 9.07 3.39
N ASN A 12 -4.11 7.74 3.53
CA ASN A 12 -2.96 6.86 3.66
C ASN A 12 -2.06 6.88 2.43
N VAL A 13 -2.64 6.74 1.24
CA VAL A 13 -1.89 6.81 -0.01
C VAL A 13 -1.26 8.19 -0.20
N ASN A 14 -1.99 9.28 0.07
CA ASN A 14 -1.43 10.63 0.01
C ASN A 14 -0.30 10.87 1.01
N ARG A 15 -0.40 10.32 2.21
CA ARG A 15 0.70 10.32 3.19
C ARG A 15 1.94 9.60 2.65
N TRP A 16 1.77 8.45 2.00
CA TRP A 16 2.89 7.72 1.40
C TRP A 16 3.47 8.41 0.16
N ARG A 17 2.64 9.11 -0.64
CA ARG A 17 3.10 9.99 -1.73
C ARG A 17 4.04 11.07 -1.18
N GLY A 18 3.66 11.74 -0.09
CA GLY A 18 4.49 12.75 0.56
C GLY A 18 5.84 12.20 1.05
N GLN A 19 5.88 10.96 1.54
CA GLN A 19 7.12 10.31 2.00
C GLN A 19 8.15 10.09 0.89
N ILE A 20 7.72 10.03 -0.38
CA ILE A 20 8.62 9.96 -1.54
C ILE A 20 8.68 11.26 -2.34
N GLY A 21 8.23 12.37 -1.75
CA GLY A 21 8.33 13.72 -2.33
C GLY A 21 7.31 14.04 -3.42
N LEU A 22 6.24 13.25 -3.54
CA LEU A 22 5.15 13.53 -4.48
C LEU A 22 4.08 14.41 -3.83
N ALA A 23 3.50 15.31 -4.62
CA ALA A 23 2.32 16.07 -4.21
C ALA A 23 1.11 15.14 -3.96
N PRO A 24 0.21 15.50 -3.04
CA PRO A 24 -1.05 14.78 -2.87
C PRO A 24 -1.84 14.78 -4.20
N ALA A 25 -2.55 13.69 -4.45
CA ALA A 25 -3.50 13.58 -5.54
C ALA A 25 -4.93 13.70 -4.99
N ASP A 26 -5.86 14.05 -5.86
CA ASP A 26 -7.28 14.04 -5.52
C ASP A 26 -7.77 12.61 -5.22
N GLU A 27 -8.85 12.50 -4.44
CA GLU A 27 -9.38 11.23 -3.96
C GLU A 27 -9.72 10.25 -5.10
N LYS A 28 -10.27 10.74 -6.22
CA LYS A 28 -10.62 9.89 -7.36
C LYS A 28 -9.37 9.28 -7.98
N THR A 29 -8.33 10.08 -8.19
CA THR A 29 -7.04 9.61 -8.69
C THR A 29 -6.45 8.56 -7.74
N VAL A 30 -6.44 8.83 -6.44
CA VAL A 30 -5.93 7.88 -5.44
C VAL A 30 -6.71 6.58 -5.46
N ASN A 31 -8.05 6.63 -5.43
CA ASN A 31 -8.90 5.44 -5.40
C ASN A 31 -8.71 4.58 -6.67
N SER A 32 -8.43 5.20 -7.82
CA SER A 32 -8.10 4.46 -9.05
C SER A 32 -6.76 3.71 -9.00
N GLN A 33 -5.85 4.07 -8.09
CA GLN A 33 -4.56 3.42 -7.88
C GLN A 33 -4.64 2.27 -6.88
N ILE A 34 -5.81 2.08 -6.25
CA ILE A 34 -6.04 1.02 -5.29
C ILE A 34 -6.61 -0.19 -6.03
N THR A 35 -5.91 -1.30 -5.94
CA THR A 35 -6.33 -2.57 -6.55
C THR A 35 -6.47 -3.65 -5.50
N ALA A 36 -7.49 -4.50 -5.66
CA ALA A 36 -7.72 -5.63 -4.77
C ALA A 36 -6.77 -6.80 -5.10
N LEU A 37 -6.12 -7.34 -4.08
CA LEU A 37 -5.39 -8.60 -4.13
C LEU A 37 -6.10 -9.61 -3.23
N LYS A 38 -6.76 -10.59 -3.86
CA LYS A 38 -7.42 -11.69 -3.14
C LYS A 38 -6.38 -12.71 -2.69
N THR A 39 -6.42 -13.09 -1.43
CA THR A 39 -5.59 -14.14 -0.84
C THR A 39 -6.49 -15.23 -0.24
N ALA A 40 -5.90 -16.27 0.35
CA ALA A 40 -6.67 -17.36 0.95
C ALA A 40 -7.59 -16.88 2.09
N ASP A 41 -7.11 -15.98 2.95
CA ASP A 41 -7.78 -15.63 4.20
C ASP A 41 -8.54 -14.29 4.12
N THR A 42 -8.13 -13.39 3.23
CA THR A 42 -8.71 -12.05 3.12
C THR A 42 -8.40 -11.39 1.77
N THR A 43 -9.00 -10.22 1.53
CA THR A 43 -8.64 -9.33 0.43
C THR A 43 -7.82 -8.16 0.96
N PHE A 44 -6.70 -7.90 0.29
CA PHE A 44 -5.88 -6.71 0.52
C PHE A 44 -6.23 -5.63 -0.51
N ALA A 45 -6.33 -4.39 -0.06
CA ALA A 45 -6.15 -3.24 -0.93
C ALA A 45 -4.65 -3.05 -1.17
N THR A 46 -4.26 -2.78 -2.41
CA THR A 46 -2.85 -2.60 -2.78
C THR A 46 -2.65 -1.36 -3.62
N THR A 47 -1.45 -0.78 -3.58
CA THR A 47 -1.09 0.34 -4.45
C THR A 47 0.39 0.29 -4.81
N ASP A 48 0.74 0.91 -5.93
CA ASP A 48 2.11 1.11 -6.41
C ASP A 48 2.29 2.58 -6.79
N ILE A 49 3.02 3.31 -5.95
CA ILE A 49 3.26 4.73 -6.08
C ILE A 49 4.68 4.92 -6.60
N ALA A 50 4.82 5.20 -7.89
CA ALA A 50 6.10 5.49 -8.52
C ALA A 50 6.42 6.99 -8.47
N GLY A 51 7.58 7.33 -7.91
CA GLY A 51 8.22 8.64 -8.05
C GLY A 51 9.52 8.54 -8.87
N ALA A 52 10.14 9.68 -9.15
CA ALA A 52 11.32 9.74 -10.01
C ALA A 52 12.54 9.00 -9.42
N LYS A 53 12.74 9.08 -8.10
CA LYS A 53 13.88 8.45 -7.40
C LYS A 53 13.47 7.32 -6.47
N ALA A 54 12.25 7.36 -5.96
CA ALA A 54 11.75 6.40 -4.99
C ALA A 54 10.36 5.89 -5.40
N ARG A 55 10.05 4.67 -4.99
CA ARG A 55 8.75 4.01 -5.20
C ARG A 55 8.28 3.44 -3.87
N THR A 56 6.97 3.45 -3.66
CA THR A 56 6.31 2.80 -2.53
C THR A 56 5.29 1.81 -3.06
N ILE A 57 5.42 0.54 -2.69
CA ILE A 57 4.37 -0.46 -2.85
C ILE A 57 3.78 -0.76 -1.47
N ALA A 58 2.46 -0.87 -1.38
CA ALA A 58 1.78 -1.16 -0.13
C ALA A 58 0.62 -2.13 -0.35
N ALA A 59 0.32 -2.89 0.69
CA ALA A 59 -0.87 -3.72 0.81
C ALA A 59 -1.44 -3.54 2.22
N TRP A 60 -2.77 -3.43 2.34
CA TRP A 60 -3.43 -3.32 3.64
C TRP A 60 -4.79 -3.99 3.65
N THR A 61 -5.21 -4.40 4.85
CA THR A 61 -6.52 -4.99 5.09
C THR A 61 -6.99 -4.60 6.49
N ARG A 62 -8.32 -4.54 6.67
CA ARG A 62 -8.95 -4.27 7.97
C ARG A 62 -9.56 -5.56 8.46
N ARG A 63 -9.14 -6.02 9.64
CA ARG A 63 -9.57 -7.29 10.24
C ARG A 63 -9.58 -7.18 11.77
N ASP A 64 -10.65 -7.68 12.39
CA ASP A 64 -10.81 -7.75 13.85
C ASP A 64 -10.55 -6.41 14.57
N GLY A 65 -11.08 -5.31 14.00
CA GLY A 65 -10.91 -3.95 14.56
C GLY A 65 -9.50 -3.35 14.37
N HIS A 66 -8.64 -4.01 13.62
CA HIS A 66 -7.26 -3.57 13.35
C HIS A 66 -7.03 -3.35 11.86
N VAL A 67 -6.08 -2.46 11.54
CA VAL A 67 -5.58 -2.28 10.18
C VAL A 67 -4.16 -2.80 10.10
N TRP A 68 -3.92 -3.71 9.16
CA TRP A 68 -2.61 -4.28 8.89
C TRP A 68 -2.04 -3.64 7.64
N PHE A 69 -0.88 -3.01 7.76
CA PHE A 69 -0.17 -2.38 6.65
C PHE A 69 1.14 -3.12 6.38
N PHE A 70 1.32 -3.56 5.15
CA PHE A 70 2.59 -4.04 4.61
C PHE A 70 3.08 -3.04 3.59
N LYS A 71 4.30 -2.54 3.75
CA LYS A 71 4.82 -1.47 2.88
C LYS A 71 6.30 -1.66 2.62
N ALA A 72 6.69 -1.48 1.36
CA ALA A 72 8.08 -1.40 0.95
C ALA A 72 8.31 -0.07 0.20
N THR A 73 9.30 0.69 0.66
CA THR A 73 9.68 2.00 0.09
C THR A 73 11.19 2.03 -0.10
N GLY A 74 11.66 2.54 -1.24
CA GLY A 74 13.09 2.60 -1.55
C GLY A 74 13.35 3.11 -2.96
N PRO A 75 14.59 2.97 -3.47
CA PRO A 75 14.95 3.36 -4.84
C PRO A 75 14.00 2.73 -5.87
N SER A 76 13.54 3.53 -6.82
CA SER A 76 12.42 3.14 -7.71
C SER A 76 12.68 1.80 -8.43
N ALA A 77 13.87 1.64 -9.00
CA ALA A 77 14.26 0.41 -9.71
C ALA A 77 14.37 -0.82 -8.79
N ALA A 78 14.82 -0.64 -7.55
CA ALA A 78 14.94 -1.73 -6.59
C ALA A 78 13.55 -2.22 -6.14
N VAL A 79 12.65 -1.30 -5.81
CA VAL A 79 11.27 -1.64 -5.40
C VAL A 79 10.50 -2.27 -6.57
N GLU A 80 10.68 -1.77 -7.79
CA GLU A 80 10.09 -2.36 -8.98
C GLU A 80 10.51 -3.82 -9.18
N LYS A 81 11.82 -4.09 -9.06
CA LYS A 81 12.39 -5.42 -9.18
C LYS A 81 11.85 -6.39 -8.12
N GLU A 82 11.64 -5.90 -6.90
CA GLU A 82 11.18 -6.71 -5.77
C GLU A 82 9.65 -6.83 -5.67
N LYS A 83 8.89 -6.05 -6.45
CA LYS A 83 7.42 -6.07 -6.46
C LYS A 83 6.82 -7.48 -6.60
N PRO A 84 7.31 -8.37 -7.50
CA PRO A 84 6.78 -9.73 -7.57
C PRO A 84 6.98 -10.54 -6.28
N LYS A 85 8.10 -10.32 -5.57
CA LYS A 85 8.36 -10.99 -4.28
C LYS A 85 7.49 -10.41 -3.17
N PHE A 86 7.26 -9.10 -3.19
CA PHE A 86 6.32 -8.45 -2.27
C PHE A 86 4.91 -9.02 -2.43
N VAL A 87 4.40 -9.14 -3.66
CA VAL A 87 3.07 -9.73 -3.92
C VAL A 87 2.98 -11.16 -3.37
N LYS A 88 3.98 -12.01 -3.66
CA LYS A 88 4.05 -13.38 -3.11
C LYS A 88 4.07 -13.40 -1.58
N PHE A 89 4.76 -12.44 -0.96
CA PHE A 89 4.75 -12.31 0.49
C PHE A 89 3.35 -11.97 1.01
N ILE A 90 2.63 -11.04 0.39
CA ILE A 90 1.24 -10.73 0.77
C ILE A 90 0.31 -11.94 0.61
N GLU A 91 0.44 -12.69 -0.48
CA GLU A 91 -0.32 -13.94 -0.70
C GLU A 91 -0.05 -15.01 0.36
N SER A 92 1.12 -14.97 1.02
CA SER A 92 1.50 -15.89 2.10
C SER A 92 1.00 -15.46 3.48
N VAL A 93 0.53 -14.23 3.65
CA VAL A 93 0.04 -13.73 4.95
C VAL A 93 -1.18 -14.53 5.39
N ARG A 94 -1.20 -14.90 6.68
CA ARG A 94 -2.31 -15.58 7.35
C ARG A 94 -2.68 -14.84 8.63
N PHE A 95 -3.95 -14.93 9.01
CA PHE A 95 -4.52 -14.24 10.18
C PHE A 95 -5.23 -15.20 11.12
#